data_AF-A0A8K1GWQ1-F1
#
_entry.id   AF-A0A8K1GWQ1-F1
#
_cell.length_a   1.000
_cell.length_b   1.000
_cell.length_c   1.000
_cell.angle_alpha   90.00
_cell.angle_beta   90.00
_cell.angle_gamma   90.00
#
_symmetry.space_group_name_H-M   'P 1'
#
loop_
_entity.id
_entity.type
_entity.pdbx_description
1 polymer ?
#
loop_
_entity_poly.entity_id
_entity_poly.type
_entity_poly.pdbx_seq_one_letter_code
_entity_poly.pdbx_strand_id
1 'polypeptide(L)'
;MGREELSEINNSKCSLLPLTRNNPMGQHRLRAELLGSSSVEKDLGMLVDTKLSLSQQCVLVAKKANGILGCIRKSIGSRSREGILPLYSSLVRPDLECCVQFWDQCKKDKELLDTVQWRPMEIIRALEHLSHMESASPPSLPFLKIETTLGNH
;
A
#
# COMPACT_ATOMS: atom_id res chain seq x y z
N MET A 1 40.20 -12.47 12.85
CA MET A 1 39.26 -12.23 13.97
C MET A 1 38.56 -10.92 13.67
N GLY A 2 37.51 -10.98 12.84
CA GLY A 2 36.75 -9.81 12.40
C GLY A 2 35.85 -9.34 13.52
N ARG A 3 35.92 -8.04 13.86
CA ARG A 3 34.97 -7.43 14.78
C ARG A 3 33.65 -7.30 14.02
N GLU A 4 32.64 -8.05 14.43
CA GLU A 4 31.28 -7.78 14.01
C GLU A 4 30.89 -6.41 14.57
N GLU A 5 30.86 -5.40 13.70
CA GLU A 5 30.32 -4.09 13.99
C GLU A 5 28.80 -4.23 14.13
N LEU A 6 28.36 -4.62 15.32
CA LEU A 6 26.93 -4.61 15.67
C LEU A 6 26.50 -3.15 15.75
N SER A 7 25.93 -2.63 14.65
CA SER A 7 25.30 -1.31 14.61
C SER A 7 24.44 -1.10 15.87
N GLU A 8 24.64 0.02 16.56
CA GLU A 8 23.91 0.31 17.79
C GLU A 8 22.41 0.40 17.53
N ILE A 9 21.65 -0.57 18.06
CA ILE A 9 20.19 -0.57 17.99
C ILE A 9 19.66 0.43 19.03
N ASN A 10 18.79 1.33 18.59
CA ASN A 10 18.13 2.29 19.46
C ASN A 10 16.92 1.65 20.15
N ASN A 11 17.11 1.17 21.38
CA ASN A 11 16.07 0.55 22.20
C ASN A 11 14.84 1.44 22.42
N SER A 12 14.99 2.78 22.43
CA SER A 12 13.86 3.70 22.64
C SER A 12 12.88 3.73 21.45
N LYS A 13 13.30 3.22 20.29
CA LYS A 13 12.48 3.08 19.08
C LYS A 13 12.05 1.64 18.82
N CYS A 14 12.42 0.71 19.70
CA CYS A 14 12.07 -0.70 19.58
C CYS A 14 10.93 -1.01 20.55
N SER A 15 9.89 -1.64 20.04
CA SER A 15 8.81 -2.19 20.84
C SER A 15 8.60 -3.65 20.44
N LEU A 16 8.03 -4.44 21.36
CA LEU A 16 7.64 -5.81 21.05
C LEU A 16 6.20 -5.80 20.52
N LEU A 17 5.98 -6.36 19.33
CA LEU A 17 4.66 -6.59 18.75
C LEU A 17 4.33 -8.10 18.77
N PRO A 18 3.47 -8.59 19.68
CA PRO A 18 3.08 -9.99 19.73
C PRO A 18 2.19 -10.39 18.55
N LEU A 19 2.72 -11.17 17.62
CA LEU A 19 1.97 -11.65 16.44
C LEU A 19 1.23 -12.98 16.66
N THR A 20 1.42 -13.64 17.80
CA THR A 20 0.86 -14.96 18.10
C THR A 20 -0.18 -14.91 19.21
N ARG A 21 -1.35 -15.52 18.96
CA ARG A 21 -2.49 -15.54 19.88
C ARG A 21 -2.19 -16.21 21.24
N ASN A 22 -1.22 -17.11 21.27
CA ASN A 22 -0.89 -17.92 22.45
C ASN A 22 0.45 -17.55 23.09
N ASN A 23 1.05 -16.42 22.71
CA ASN A 23 2.27 -15.98 23.37
C ASN A 23 1.89 -15.10 24.57
N PRO A 24 1.95 -15.60 25.82
CA PRO A 24 1.81 -14.73 26.98
C PRO A 24 2.90 -13.67 26.87
N MET A 25 2.52 -12.41 27.07
CA MET A 25 3.40 -11.25 26.92
C MET A 25 4.49 -11.32 27.99
N GLY A 26 5.56 -12.04 27.68
CA GLY A 26 6.73 -12.19 28.53
C GLY A 26 7.54 -10.90 28.57
N GLN A 27 8.40 -10.77 29.58
CA GLN A 27 9.39 -9.70 29.61
C GLN A 27 10.46 -9.97 28.56
N HIS A 28 10.42 -9.22 27.45
CA HIS A 28 11.44 -9.28 26.42
C HIS A 28 12.49 -8.19 26.65
N ARG A 29 13.76 -8.58 26.63
CA ARG A 29 14.88 -7.67 26.79
C ARG A 29 15.65 -7.56 25.48
N LEU A 30 15.87 -6.33 25.04
CA LEU A 30 16.86 -6.05 24.01
C LEU A 30 18.11 -5.52 24.71
N ARG A 31 19.22 -6.25 24.59
CA ARG A 31 20.46 -5.97 25.35
C ARG A 31 20.16 -5.94 26.86
N ALA A 32 20.21 -4.78 27.51
CA ALA A 32 19.99 -4.60 28.95
C ALA A 32 18.64 -3.95 29.29
N GLU A 33 17.91 -3.44 28.29
CA GLU A 33 16.67 -2.71 28.47
C GLU A 33 15.46 -3.62 28.26
N LEU A 34 14.44 -3.41 29.09
CA LEU A 34 13.15 -4.09 28.95
C LEU A 34 12.35 -3.40 27.84
N LEU A 35 11.95 -4.15 26.82
CA LEU A 35 11.09 -3.62 25.76
C LEU A 35 9.68 -3.46 26.28
N GLY A 36 9.09 -2.29 26.00
CA GLY A 36 7.65 -2.12 26.11
C GLY A 36 6.93 -3.00 25.08
N SER A 37 5.79 -3.55 25.47
CA SER A 37 4.88 -4.16 24.50
C SER A 37 4.02 -3.09 23.85
N SER A 38 3.84 -3.20 22.53
CA SER A 38 2.89 -2.40 21.77
C SER A 38 1.85 -3.31 21.13
N SER A 39 0.62 -2.80 21.00
CA SER A 39 -0.40 -3.45 20.18
C SER A 39 -0.31 -3.06 18.71
N VAL A 40 0.36 -1.94 18.40
CA VAL A 40 0.45 -1.38 17.04
C VAL A 40 1.81 -0.72 16.86
N GLU A 41 2.51 -1.08 15.79
CA GLU A 41 3.83 -0.52 15.45
C GLU A 41 3.80 0.07 14.04
N LYS A 42 4.51 1.19 13.83
CA LYS A 42 4.64 1.78 12.49
C LYS A 42 6.01 1.43 11.92
N ASP A 43 6.03 0.57 10.91
CA ASP A 43 7.24 0.18 10.20
C ASP A 43 7.15 0.57 8.71
N LEU A 44 8.20 1.22 8.18
CA LEU A 44 8.28 1.67 6.78
C LEU A 44 7.06 2.47 6.26
N GLY A 45 6.33 3.15 7.17
CA GLY A 45 5.12 3.90 6.83
C GLY A 45 3.81 3.12 7.00
N MET A 46 3.89 1.84 7.30
CA MET A 46 2.79 0.90 7.48
C MET A 46 2.51 0.64 8.97
N LEU A 47 1.24 0.62 9.37
CA LEU A 47 0.83 0.26 10.73
C LEU A 47 0.61 -1.25 10.81
N VAL A 48 1.35 -1.92 11.67
CA VAL A 48 1.25 -3.36 11.94
C VAL A 48 0.60 -3.53 13.32
N ASP A 49 -0.63 -4.01 13.36
CA ASP A 49 -1.35 -4.35 14.60
C ASP A 49 -1.12 -5.82 14.97
N THR A 50 -1.09 -6.12 16.26
CA THR A 50 -1.11 -7.48 16.86
C THR A 50 -2.21 -8.39 16.32
N LYS A 51 -3.35 -7.84 15.90
CA LYS A 51 -4.42 -8.63 15.28
C LYS A 51 -4.19 -8.90 13.80
N LEU A 52 -3.11 -8.35 13.22
CA LEU A 52 -2.85 -8.32 11.79
C LEU A 52 -4.11 -7.92 11.01
N SER A 53 -4.81 -6.88 11.50
CA SER A 53 -6.05 -6.39 10.89
C SER A 53 -5.74 -5.61 9.60
N LEU A 54 -5.08 -6.29 8.66
CA LEU A 54 -4.71 -5.81 7.33
C LEU A 54 -5.91 -5.29 6.55
N SER A 55 -7.11 -5.75 6.88
CA SER A 55 -8.36 -5.16 6.41
C SER A 55 -8.46 -3.65 6.70
N GLN A 56 -8.17 -3.23 7.94
CA GLN A 56 -8.14 -1.80 8.29
C GLN A 56 -7.06 -1.06 7.50
N GLN A 57 -5.94 -1.72 7.23
CA GLN A 57 -4.84 -1.15 6.46
C GLN A 57 -5.20 -1.01 4.97
N CYS A 58 -5.87 -1.99 4.38
CA CYS A 58 -6.42 -1.93 3.03
C CYS A 58 -7.46 -0.81 2.90
N VAL A 59 -8.29 -0.58 3.93
CA VAL A 59 -9.19 0.58 3.99
C VAL A 59 -8.41 1.90 4.04
N LEU A 60 -7.34 2.00 4.84
CA LEU A 60 -6.51 3.20 4.95
C LEU A 60 -5.76 3.51 3.64
N VAL A 61 -5.16 2.49 3.02
CA VAL A 61 -4.48 2.59 1.72
C VAL A 61 -5.47 3.06 0.65
N ALA A 62 -6.64 2.43 0.58
CA ALA A 62 -7.66 2.84 -0.38
C ALA A 62 -8.15 4.26 -0.14
N LYS A 63 -8.31 4.68 1.12
CA LYS A 63 -8.71 6.06 1.46
C LYS A 63 -7.64 7.08 1.01
N LYS A 64 -6.36 6.80 1.27
CA LYS A 64 -5.24 7.64 0.84
C LYS A 64 -5.17 7.73 -0.69
N ALA A 65 -5.23 6.59 -1.37
CA ALA A 65 -5.22 6.51 -2.83
C ALA A 65 -6.40 7.28 -3.46
N ASN A 66 -7.60 7.15 -2.91
CA ASN A 66 -8.77 7.91 -3.37
C ASN A 66 -8.60 9.42 -3.17
N GLY A 67 -7.94 9.85 -2.09
CA GLY A 67 -7.58 11.26 -1.87
C GLY A 67 -6.65 11.78 -2.98
N ILE A 68 -5.60 11.03 -3.27
CA ILE A 68 -4.62 11.36 -4.34
C ILE A 68 -5.30 11.40 -5.71
N LEU A 69 -6.12 10.40 -6.04
CA LEU A 69 -6.91 10.36 -7.28
C LEU A 69 -7.86 11.55 -7.39
N GLY A 70 -8.47 11.98 -6.28
CA GLY A 70 -9.29 13.17 -6.22
C GLY A 70 -8.50 14.45 -6.54
N CYS A 71 -7.27 14.55 -6.05
CA CYS A 71 -6.35 15.65 -6.37
C CYS A 71 -5.92 15.63 -7.84
N ILE A 72 -5.54 14.46 -8.36
CA ILE A 72 -5.22 14.25 -9.78
C ILE A 72 -6.39 14.72 -10.65
N ARG A 73 -7.61 14.25 -10.36
CA ARG A 73 -8.84 14.64 -11.07
C ARG A 73 -9.08 16.15 -11.08
N LYS A 74 -8.83 16.84 -9.96
CA LYS A 74 -8.99 18.31 -9.87
C LYS A 74 -7.91 19.05 -10.65
N SER A 75 -6.68 18.55 -10.68
CA SER A 75 -5.55 19.19 -11.40
C SER A 75 -5.66 19.09 -12.93
N ILE A 76 -6.41 18.11 -13.42
CA ILE A 76 -6.60 17.80 -14.85
C ILE A 76 -7.42 18.84 -15.61
N GLY A 77 -8.12 19.76 -14.92
CA GLY A 77 -8.79 20.90 -15.57
C GLY A 77 -7.86 21.84 -16.35
N SER A 78 -6.53 21.63 -16.31
CA SER A 78 -5.52 22.44 -16.99
C SER A 78 -4.50 21.68 -17.85
N ARG A 79 -4.50 20.32 -17.88
CA ARG A 79 -3.47 19.52 -18.56
C ARG A 79 -3.98 18.20 -19.16
N SER A 80 -3.21 17.70 -20.13
CA SER A 80 -3.51 16.59 -21.05
C SER A 80 -3.43 15.19 -20.42
N ARG A 81 -4.13 14.25 -21.07
CA ARG A 81 -4.35 12.82 -20.70
C ARG A 81 -3.06 12.07 -20.33
N GLU A 82 -1.94 12.49 -20.90
CA GLU A 82 -0.63 11.85 -20.76
C GLU A 82 -0.05 11.97 -19.34
N GLY A 83 -0.56 12.90 -18.52
CA GLY A 83 -0.10 13.09 -17.13
C GLY A 83 -0.72 12.14 -16.11
N ILE A 84 -1.88 11.53 -16.38
CA ILE A 84 -2.62 10.73 -15.40
C ILE A 84 -1.86 9.46 -15.04
N LEU A 85 -1.40 8.75 -16.07
CA LEU A 85 -0.78 7.44 -15.92
C LEU A 85 0.56 7.50 -15.15
N PRO A 86 1.47 8.45 -15.44
CA PRO A 86 2.68 8.66 -14.62
C PRO A 86 2.38 9.07 -13.17
N LEU A 87 1.38 9.94 -12.96
CA LEU A 87 1.01 10.40 -11.61
C LEU A 87 0.41 9.28 -10.76
N TYR A 88 -0.48 8.48 -11.34
CA TYR A 88 -1.01 7.29 -10.67
C TYR A 88 0.10 6.30 -10.31
N SER A 89 0.98 6.00 -11.27
CA SER A 89 2.05 5.02 -11.08
C SER A 89 3.08 5.44 -10.03
N SER A 90 3.33 6.74 -9.87
CA SER A 90 4.28 7.24 -8.87
C SER A 90 3.66 7.43 -7.49
N LEU A 91 2.38 7.80 -7.40
CA LEU A 91 1.75 8.22 -6.14
C LEU A 91 0.81 7.18 -5.53
N VAL A 92 0.17 6.34 -6.33
CA VAL A 92 -0.88 5.41 -5.87
C VAL A 92 -0.43 3.96 -5.91
N ARG A 93 0.33 3.59 -6.95
CA ARG A 93 0.80 2.21 -7.14
C ARG A 93 1.67 1.69 -5.97
N PRO A 94 2.63 2.46 -5.40
CA PRO A 94 3.43 1.98 -4.28
C PRO A 94 2.60 1.64 -3.04
N ASP A 95 1.56 2.44 -2.78
CA ASP A 95 0.65 2.21 -1.64
C ASP A 95 -0.17 0.92 -1.84
N LEU A 96 -0.59 0.62 -3.08
CA LEU A 96 -1.31 -0.62 -3.42
C LEU A 96 -0.41 -1.86 -3.45
N GLU A 97 0.81 -1.74 -3.94
CA GLU A 97 1.77 -2.85 -4.01
C GLU A 97 2.17 -3.35 -2.62
N CYS A 98 2.18 -2.46 -1.62
CA CYS A 98 2.41 -2.86 -0.23
C CYS A 98 1.32 -3.83 0.30
N CYS A 99 0.08 -3.76 -0.21
CA CYS A 99 -0.99 -4.68 0.15
C CYS A 99 -0.86 -6.08 -0.49
N VAL A 100 -0.03 -6.24 -1.53
CA VAL A 100 0.10 -7.51 -2.28
C VAL A 100 0.71 -8.61 -1.42
N GLN A 101 1.66 -8.28 -0.54
CA GLN A 101 2.30 -9.24 0.36
C GLN A 101 1.30 -9.91 1.33
N PHE A 102 0.12 -9.30 1.50
CA PHE A 102 -0.88 -9.71 2.49
C PHE A 102 -2.27 -9.91 1.87
N TRP A 103 -2.32 -10.17 0.56
CA TRP A 103 -3.55 -10.23 -0.24
C TRP A 103 -4.62 -11.18 0.31
N ASP A 104 -4.22 -12.34 0.85
CA ASP A 104 -5.13 -13.34 1.40
C ASP A 104 -5.98 -12.79 2.57
N GLN A 105 -5.40 -11.92 3.39
CA GLN A 105 -6.07 -11.28 4.53
C GLN A 105 -6.87 -10.03 4.14
N CYS A 106 -6.62 -9.44 2.96
CA CYS A 106 -7.41 -8.35 2.38
C CYS A 106 -8.49 -8.81 1.41
N LYS A 107 -8.76 -10.11 1.27
CA LYS A 107 -9.83 -10.64 0.40
C LYS A 107 -11.20 -9.97 0.62
N LYS A 108 -11.51 -9.59 1.87
CA LYS A 108 -12.76 -8.89 2.23
C LYS A 108 -12.82 -7.45 1.70
N ASP A 109 -11.67 -6.84 1.47
CA ASP A 109 -11.50 -5.46 1.01
C ASP A 109 -11.02 -5.40 -0.45
N LYS A 110 -11.05 -6.53 -1.15
CA LYS A 110 -10.63 -6.62 -2.55
C LYS A 110 -11.42 -5.65 -3.43
N GLU A 111 -12.73 -5.57 -3.27
CA GLU A 111 -13.58 -4.65 -4.05
C GLU A 111 -13.17 -3.19 -3.88
N LEU A 112 -12.73 -2.82 -2.67
CA LEU A 112 -12.28 -1.47 -2.37
C LEU A 112 -10.96 -1.15 -3.10
N LEU A 113 -10.02 -2.10 -3.12
CA LEU A 113 -8.75 -1.95 -3.83
C LEU A 113 -8.93 -1.99 -5.35
N ASP A 114 -9.79 -2.88 -5.86
CA ASP A 114 -10.13 -2.98 -7.29
C ASP A 114 -10.74 -1.65 -7.75
N THR A 115 -11.65 -1.07 -6.97
CA THR A 115 -12.22 0.24 -7.27
C THR A 115 -11.12 1.28 -7.46
N VAL A 116 -10.13 1.34 -6.56
CA VAL A 116 -8.99 2.27 -6.66
C VAL A 116 -8.16 2.01 -7.92
N GLN A 117 -7.97 0.74 -8.31
CA GLN A 117 -7.25 0.36 -9.53
C GLN A 117 -7.98 0.78 -10.81
N TRP A 118 -9.32 0.74 -10.82
CA TRP A 118 -10.13 1.06 -12.00
C TRP A 118 -10.39 2.56 -12.20
N ARG A 119 -10.42 3.35 -11.13
CA ARG A 119 -10.71 4.81 -11.19
C ARG A 119 -9.83 5.62 -12.16
N PRO A 120 -8.52 5.38 -12.29
CA PRO A 120 -7.70 6.06 -13.30
C PRO A 120 -8.27 5.92 -14.72
N MET A 121 -8.85 4.76 -15.05
CA MET A 121 -9.42 4.51 -16.38
C MET A 121 -10.72 5.28 -16.60
N GLU A 122 -11.54 5.46 -15.56
CA GLU A 122 -12.72 6.33 -15.63
C GLU A 122 -12.31 7.79 -15.89
N ILE A 123 -11.24 8.26 -15.25
CA ILE A 123 -10.72 9.61 -15.45
C ILE A 123 -10.19 9.77 -16.89
N ILE A 124 -9.46 8.78 -17.41
CA ILE A 124 -8.97 8.79 -18.80
C ILE A 124 -10.14 8.82 -19.80
N ARG A 125 -11.14 7.94 -19.64
CA ARG A 125 -12.34 7.91 -20.51
C ARG A 125 -13.15 9.19 -20.46
N ALA A 126 -13.30 9.79 -19.27
CA ALA A 126 -13.99 11.06 -19.11
C ALA A 126 -13.29 12.19 -19.88
N LEU A 127 -11.96 12.15 -20.00
CA LEU A 127 -11.21 13.07 -20.85
C LEU A 127 -11.34 12.76 -22.34
N GLU A 128 -11.39 11.48 -22.73
CA GLU A 128 -11.57 11.07 -24.12
C GLU A 128 -12.92 11.53 -24.68
N HIS A 129 -13.99 11.57 -23.88
CA HIS A 129 -15.27 12.15 -24.31
C HIS A 129 -15.24 13.69 -24.42
N LEU A 130 -14.30 14.36 -23.76
CA LEU A 130 -14.11 15.81 -23.85
C LEU A 130 -13.21 16.21 -25.05
N SER A 131 -12.35 15.30 -25.54
CA SER A 131 -11.54 15.48 -26.75
C SER A 131 -12.13 14.66 -27.92
N HIS A 132 -12.85 15.31 -28.85
CA HIS A 132 -13.51 14.61 -29.96
C HIS A 132 -12.55 13.70 -30.77
N MET A 133 -12.98 12.44 -30.96
CA MET A 133 -12.41 11.34 -31.75
C MET A 133 -10.88 11.23 -31.81
N GLU A 134 -10.34 10.33 -31.00
CA GLU A 134 -9.28 9.45 -31.50
C GLU A 134 -9.56 8.01 -31.05
N SER A 135 -9.92 7.19 -32.03
CA SER A 135 -10.01 5.73 -31.92
C SER A 135 -8.60 5.20 -31.68
N ALA A 136 -8.24 5.04 -30.41
CA ALA A 136 -7.06 4.29 -30.03
C ALA A 136 -7.52 3.13 -29.15
N SER A 137 -7.27 1.92 -29.65
CA SER A 137 -7.33 0.67 -28.91
C SER A 137 -6.89 0.87 -27.45
N PRO A 138 -7.61 0.29 -26.46
CA PRO A 138 -7.31 0.50 -25.05
C PRO A 138 -5.81 0.28 -24.83
N PRO A 139 -5.10 1.25 -24.22
CA PRO A 139 -3.68 1.10 -23.97
C PRO A 139 -3.49 -0.18 -23.18
N SER A 140 -2.83 -1.15 -23.80
CA SER A 140 -2.49 -2.44 -23.22
C SER A 140 -1.53 -2.18 -22.06
N LEU A 141 -2.11 -1.95 -20.88
CA LEU A 141 -1.37 -1.47 -19.74
C LEU A 141 -0.97 -2.62 -18.80
N PRO A 142 0.25 -2.57 -18.24
CA PRO A 142 0.83 -3.58 -17.34
C PRO A 142 0.16 -3.66 -15.96
N PHE A 143 -1.01 -3.05 -15.75
CA PHE A 143 -1.69 -2.98 -14.44
C PHE A 143 -2.21 -4.34 -13.96
N LEU A 144 -2.63 -5.20 -14.87
CA LEU A 144 -3.02 -6.59 -14.59
C LEU A 144 -1.83 -7.52 -14.28
N LYS A 145 -0.59 -7.02 -14.38
CA LYS A 145 0.59 -7.87 -14.15
C LYS A 145 0.85 -8.14 -12.66
N ILE A 146 0.25 -7.37 -11.77
CA ILE A 146 0.28 -7.64 -10.32
C ILE A 146 -0.60 -8.86 -9.99
N GLU A 147 -1.69 -9.09 -10.72
CA GLU A 147 -2.58 -10.25 -10.50
C GLU A 147 -2.09 -11.55 -11.19
N THR A 148 -1.32 -11.46 -12.27
CA THR A 148 -0.99 -12.65 -13.11
C THR A 148 0.33 -13.35 -12.76
N THR A 149 1.21 -12.77 -11.94
CA THR A 149 2.50 -13.40 -11.58
C THR A 149 2.49 -14.16 -10.25
N LEU A 150 1.41 -14.11 -9.48
CA LEU A 150 1.33 -14.73 -8.14
C LEU A 150 0.13 -15.68 -7.95
N GLY A 151 -0.74 -15.83 -8.95
CA GLY A 151 -1.85 -16.81 -8.95
C GLY A 151 -1.46 -18.23 -9.36
N ASN A 152 -0.18 -18.48 -9.66
CA ASN A 152 0.35 -19.78 -10.05
C ASN A 152 1.53 -20.17 -9.13
N HIS A 153 1.29 -20.37 -7.83
CA HIS A 153 2.07 -21.30 -7.03
C HIS A 153 1.38 -21.72 -5.74
#